data_AF-A0A935U178-F1
#
_entry.id   AF-A0A935U178-F1
#
_cell.length_a   1.000
_cell.length_b   1.000
_cell.length_c   1.000
_cell.angle_alpha   90.00
_cell.angle_beta   90.00
_cell.angle_gamma   90.00
#
_symmetry.space_group_name_H-M   'P 1'
#
loop_
_entity.id
_entity.type
_entity.pdbx_description
1 polymer ?
#
loop_
_entity_poly.entity_id
_entity_poly.type
_entity_poly.pdbx_seq_one_letter_code
_entity_poly.pdbx_strand_id
1 'polypeptide(L)'
;MKLDGAVVDKYVTKKLSCGDCPMPCKGIVKVPKRGLSDVRRPDYETIVGFGANLLNDDLELVTACHDACNRYGIDAVSSSATLAWACEAVDKGLLTSAELDGIDLRWGSGEAALALTVKMGTGDGCGAWLGNGVQRAAAHLGKGSTTSPCMSTAASPRTTTRASPR
;
A
#
# COMPACT_ATOMS: atom_id res chain seq x y z
N MET A 1 -16.27 4.40 0.46
CA MET A 1 -15.00 4.39 1.19
C MET A 1 -15.12 5.34 2.38
N LYS A 2 -14.70 4.88 3.58
CA LYS A 2 -14.93 5.58 4.86
C LYS A 2 -13.71 6.35 5.39
N LEU A 3 -12.60 6.35 4.66
CA LEU A 3 -11.39 7.08 5.01
C LEU A 3 -11.50 8.53 4.55
N ASP A 4 -11.43 9.46 5.51
CA ASP A 4 -11.42 10.91 5.29
C ASP A 4 -10.26 11.52 6.12
N GLY A 5 -9.72 12.66 5.69
CA GLY A 5 -8.74 13.42 6.46
C GLY A 5 -9.21 13.76 7.87
N ALA A 6 -10.52 14.01 8.06
CA ALA A 6 -11.09 14.24 9.39
C ALA A 6 -11.00 13.00 10.31
N VAL A 7 -10.95 11.80 9.74
CA VAL A 7 -10.76 10.54 10.50
C VAL A 7 -9.30 10.37 10.86
N VAL A 8 -8.38 10.68 9.94
CA VAL A 8 -6.93 10.59 10.16
C VAL A 8 -6.48 11.54 11.27
N ASP A 9 -7.00 12.76 11.28
CA ASP A 9 -6.64 13.78 12.27
C ASP A 9 -6.98 13.37 13.71
N LYS A 10 -7.94 12.46 13.93
CA LYS A 10 -8.26 11.93 15.26
C LYS A 10 -7.15 11.07 15.87
N TYR A 11 -6.32 10.45 15.04
CA TYR A 11 -5.23 9.60 15.50
C TYR A 11 -3.89 10.36 15.63
N VAL A 12 -3.83 11.61 15.15
CA VAL A 12 -2.65 12.46 15.23
C VAL A 12 -2.47 12.96 16.67
N THR A 13 -1.37 12.57 17.29
CA THR A 13 -1.02 12.99 18.66
C THR A 13 -0.11 14.21 18.70
N LYS A 14 0.74 14.36 17.69
CA LYS A 14 1.65 15.51 17.56
C LYS A 14 1.75 15.90 16.10
N LYS A 15 1.58 17.19 15.80
CA LYS A 15 1.87 17.74 14.47
C LYS A 15 3.37 18.00 14.34
N LEU A 16 3.92 17.76 13.16
CA LEU A 16 5.33 17.92 12.84
C LEU A 16 5.48 18.71 11.55
N SER A 17 6.45 19.61 11.55
CA SER A 17 6.97 20.26 10.35
C SER A 17 8.30 19.62 9.97
N CYS A 18 8.62 19.70 8.68
CA CYS A 18 10.01 19.54 8.22
C CYS A 18 10.80 20.78 8.64
N GLY A 19 12.12 20.64 8.90
CA GLY A 19 13.07 21.74 9.14
C GLY A 19 12.46 23.07 9.63
N ASP A 20 12.58 24.10 8.79
CA ASP A 20 12.05 25.46 9.04
C ASP A 20 10.68 25.70 8.40
N CYS A 21 9.94 24.65 8.03
CA CYS A 21 8.65 24.79 7.37
C CYS A 21 7.59 25.27 8.37
N PRO A 22 6.90 26.40 8.13
CA PRO A 22 5.86 26.88 9.03
C PRO A 22 4.55 26.08 8.91
N MET A 23 4.45 25.17 7.92
CA MET A 23 3.27 24.36 7.64
C MET A 23 3.47 22.92 8.16
N PRO A 24 2.89 22.55 9.32
CA PRO A 24 3.10 21.23 9.91
C PRO A 24 2.17 20.19 9.25
N CYS A 25 2.51 19.79 8.03
CA CYS A 25 1.74 18.79 7.29
C CYS A 25 1.98 17.36 7.78
N LYS A 26 3.10 17.07 8.44
CA LYS A 26 3.41 15.74 8.99
C LYS A 26 2.86 15.62 10.42
N GLY A 27 2.86 14.41 10.95
CA GLY A 27 2.50 14.18 12.35
C GLY A 27 2.96 12.82 12.85
N ILE A 28 2.81 12.60 14.16
CA ILE A 28 2.94 11.31 14.81
C ILE A 28 1.55 10.79 15.14
N VAL A 29 1.30 9.56 14.71
CA VAL A 29 0.05 8.83 14.88
C VAL A 29 0.26 7.71 15.90
N LYS A 30 -0.75 7.49 16.75
CA LYS A 30 -0.80 6.35 17.67
C LYS A 30 -1.98 5.46 17.34
N VAL A 31 -1.73 4.17 17.19
CA VAL A 31 -2.73 3.13 16.99
C VAL A 31 -2.57 2.09 18.12
N PRO A 32 -3.20 2.30 19.28
CA PRO A 32 -3.02 1.47 20.46
C PRO A 32 -3.36 -0.01 20.23
N LYS A 33 -4.41 -0.28 19.46
CA LYS A 33 -4.88 -1.65 19.19
C LYS A 33 -3.84 -2.52 18.46
N ARG A 34 -2.91 -1.88 17.72
CA ARG A 34 -1.83 -2.54 16.98
C ARG A 34 -0.48 -2.41 17.69
N GLY A 35 -0.42 -1.81 18.89
CA GLY A 35 0.83 -1.54 19.60
C GLY A 35 1.73 -0.50 18.92
N LEU A 36 1.19 0.31 18.02
CA LEU A 36 1.93 1.31 17.26
C LEU A 36 1.85 2.67 17.96
N SER A 37 2.97 3.15 18.50
CA SER A 37 3.01 4.36 19.34
C SER A 37 3.79 5.55 18.76
N ASP A 38 4.62 5.33 17.74
CA ASP A 38 5.45 6.36 17.11
C ASP A 38 5.52 6.15 15.60
N VAL A 39 4.36 6.23 14.93
CA VAL A 39 4.26 6.06 13.49
C VAL A 39 4.11 7.43 12.82
N ARG A 40 4.81 7.64 11.72
CA ARG A 40 4.62 8.85 10.91
C ARG A 40 3.21 8.85 10.33
N ARG A 41 2.55 10.01 10.31
CA ARG A 41 1.24 10.14 9.69
C ARG A 41 1.31 9.68 8.24
N PRO A 42 0.48 8.72 7.81
CA PRO A 42 0.40 8.33 6.41
C PRO A 42 0.05 9.53 5.54
N ASP A 43 0.76 9.66 4.41
CA ASP A 43 0.43 10.67 3.41
C ASP A 43 -0.81 10.26 2.61
N TYR A 44 -1.37 11.22 1.87
CA TYR A 44 -2.59 11.00 1.08
C TYR A 44 -2.44 9.81 0.12
N GLU A 45 -1.31 9.72 -0.57
CA GLU A 45 -1.01 8.67 -1.54
C GLU A 45 -0.96 7.30 -0.86
N THR A 46 -0.45 7.23 0.37
CA THR A 46 -0.41 5.98 1.14
C THR A 46 -1.81 5.55 1.56
N ILE A 47 -2.65 6.51 1.98
CA ILE A 47 -4.04 6.24 2.37
C ILE A 47 -4.86 5.77 1.18
N VAL A 48 -4.69 6.41 0.03
CA VAL A 48 -5.37 5.99 -1.22
C VAL A 48 -4.81 4.65 -1.71
N GLY A 49 -3.51 4.44 -1.65
CA GLY A 49 -2.84 3.23 -2.12
C GLY A 49 -3.21 1.98 -1.30
N PHE A 50 -3.05 2.02 0.01
CA PHE A 50 -3.39 0.87 0.87
C PHE A 50 -4.87 0.81 1.26
N GLY A 51 -5.60 1.91 1.11
CA GLY A 51 -7.02 1.98 1.36
C GLY A 51 -7.83 1.74 0.09
N ALA A 52 -8.01 2.78 -0.72
CA ALA A 52 -8.96 2.81 -1.84
C ALA A 52 -8.62 1.77 -2.90
N ASN A 53 -7.35 1.72 -3.24
CA ASN A 53 -6.82 0.87 -4.29
C ASN A 53 -6.81 -0.61 -3.90
N LEU A 54 -6.89 -0.95 -2.61
CA LEU A 54 -7.03 -2.34 -2.12
C LEU A 54 -8.44 -2.65 -1.57
N LEU A 55 -9.38 -1.71 -1.66
CA LEU A 55 -10.72 -1.80 -1.06
C LEU A 55 -10.70 -2.02 0.46
N ASN A 56 -9.71 -1.44 1.15
CA ASN A 56 -9.56 -1.48 2.59
C ASN A 56 -10.02 -0.17 3.23
N ASP A 57 -11.05 -0.25 4.09
CA ASP A 57 -11.59 0.90 4.83
C ASP A 57 -10.97 1.06 6.24
N ASP A 58 -10.06 0.16 6.66
CA ASP A 58 -9.44 0.21 7.98
C ASP A 58 -8.17 1.07 8.00
N LEU A 59 -8.28 2.26 8.61
CA LEU A 59 -7.16 3.18 8.76
C LEU A 59 -6.04 2.63 9.64
N GLU A 60 -6.35 1.79 10.62
CA GLU A 60 -5.35 1.20 11.51
C GLU A 60 -4.43 0.27 10.71
N LEU A 61 -5.00 -0.53 9.81
CA LEU A 61 -4.25 -1.39 8.89
C LEU A 61 -3.47 -0.60 7.86
N VAL A 62 -4.06 0.43 7.26
CA VAL A 62 -3.35 1.35 6.36
C VAL A 62 -2.14 1.99 7.04
N THR A 63 -2.31 2.40 8.31
CA THR A 63 -1.22 2.98 9.12
C THR A 63 -0.15 1.93 9.45
N ALA A 64 -0.53 0.69 9.70
CA ALA A 64 0.42 -0.41 9.90
C ALA A 64 1.23 -0.73 8.63
N CYS A 65 0.58 -0.75 7.45
CA CYS A 65 1.29 -0.91 6.18
C CYS A 65 2.27 0.25 5.93
N HIS A 66 1.85 1.48 6.24
CA HIS A 66 2.73 2.65 6.16
C HIS A 66 3.94 2.53 7.09
N ASP A 67 3.73 2.10 8.33
CA ASP A 67 4.84 1.88 9.28
C ASP A 67 5.80 0.80 8.76
N ALA A 68 5.29 -0.30 8.23
CA ALA A 68 6.10 -1.34 7.61
C ALA A 68 6.93 -0.78 6.46
N CYS A 69 6.32 -0.03 5.53
CA CYS A 69 7.04 0.62 4.44
C CYS A 69 8.18 1.53 4.94
N ASN A 70 7.91 2.35 5.97
CA ASN A 70 8.92 3.24 6.55
C ASN A 70 10.06 2.47 7.23
N ARG A 71 9.76 1.38 7.95
CA ARG A 71 10.77 0.56 8.64
C ARG A 71 11.69 -0.19 7.68
N TYR A 72 11.12 -0.73 6.61
CA TYR A 72 11.87 -1.49 5.60
C TYR A 72 12.45 -0.60 4.49
N GLY A 73 12.12 0.68 4.47
CA GLY A 73 12.63 1.63 3.47
C GLY A 73 12.09 1.39 2.06
N ILE A 74 10.87 0.86 1.93
CA ILE A 74 10.22 0.60 0.64
C ILE A 74 9.15 1.67 0.35
N ASP A 75 8.99 2.03 -0.92
CA ASP A 75 8.01 3.04 -1.35
C ASP A 75 6.57 2.53 -1.18
N ALA A 76 5.76 3.26 -0.41
CA ALA A 76 4.37 2.92 -0.15
C ALA A 76 3.48 2.93 -1.41
N VAL A 77 3.75 3.82 -2.37
CA VAL A 77 2.95 3.93 -3.60
C VAL A 77 3.20 2.72 -4.48
N SER A 78 4.47 2.40 -4.76
CA SER A 78 4.85 1.24 -5.54
C SER A 78 4.50 -0.08 -4.86
N SER A 79 4.59 -0.14 -3.53
CA SER A 79 4.21 -1.34 -2.76
C SER A 79 2.71 -1.60 -2.87
N SER A 80 1.88 -0.60 -2.62
CA SER A 80 0.42 -0.74 -2.72
C SER A 80 -0.06 -1.02 -4.15
N ALA A 81 0.59 -0.44 -5.17
CA ALA A 81 0.32 -0.78 -6.57
C ALA A 81 0.66 -2.24 -6.90
N THR A 82 1.78 -2.75 -6.36
CA THR A 82 2.17 -4.15 -6.51
C THR A 82 1.17 -5.11 -5.87
N LEU A 83 0.68 -4.76 -4.68
CA LEU A 83 -0.35 -5.56 -4.00
C LEU A 83 -1.68 -5.54 -4.76
N ALA A 84 -2.09 -4.40 -5.31
CA ALA A 84 -3.32 -4.32 -6.09
C ALA A 84 -3.24 -5.16 -7.38
N TRP A 85 -2.08 -5.13 -8.05
CA TRP A 85 -1.81 -6.05 -9.16
C TRP A 85 -1.86 -7.52 -8.71
N ALA A 86 -1.29 -7.86 -7.55
CA ALA A 86 -1.35 -9.21 -7.02
C ALA A 86 -2.80 -9.65 -6.72
N CYS A 87 -3.64 -8.78 -6.14
CA CYS A 87 -5.07 -9.03 -5.96
C CYS A 87 -5.77 -9.30 -7.31
N GLU A 88 -5.50 -8.48 -8.33
CA GLU A 88 -6.05 -8.67 -9.67
C GLU A 88 -5.59 -9.99 -10.30
N ALA A 89 -4.32 -10.35 -10.13
CA ALA A 89 -3.76 -11.60 -10.63
C ALA A 89 -4.35 -12.83 -9.94
N VAL A 90 -4.66 -12.74 -8.64
CA VAL A 90 -5.39 -13.79 -7.91
C VAL A 90 -6.82 -13.92 -8.41
N ASP A 91 -7.53 -12.80 -8.59
CA ASP A 91 -8.92 -12.78 -9.08
C ASP A 91 -9.04 -13.36 -10.51
N LYS A 92 -8.03 -13.12 -11.36
CA LYS A 92 -7.93 -13.71 -12.70
C LYS A 92 -7.43 -15.15 -12.72
N GLY A 93 -7.11 -15.75 -11.57
CA GLY A 93 -6.57 -17.10 -11.46
C GLY A 93 -5.15 -17.27 -12.01
N LEU A 94 -4.41 -16.17 -12.21
CA LEU A 94 -3.01 -16.19 -12.65
C LEU A 94 -2.06 -16.50 -11.48
N LEU A 95 -2.48 -16.13 -10.28
CA LEU A 95 -1.70 -16.21 -9.05
C LEU A 95 -2.49 -16.97 -7.99
N THR A 96 -1.84 -17.88 -7.29
CA THR A 96 -2.46 -18.72 -6.26
C THR A 96 -1.93 -18.39 -4.88
N SER A 97 -2.70 -18.70 -3.83
CA SER A 97 -2.23 -18.54 -2.44
C SER A 97 -0.95 -19.33 -2.16
N ALA A 98 -0.71 -20.46 -2.85
CA ALA A 98 0.53 -21.21 -2.75
C ALA A 98 1.76 -20.41 -3.22
N GLU A 99 1.62 -19.58 -4.26
CA GLU A 99 2.68 -18.68 -4.74
C GLU A 99 2.89 -17.46 -3.82
N LEU A 100 1.93 -17.19 -2.92
CA LEU A 100 2.00 -16.17 -1.86
C LEU A 100 2.33 -16.78 -0.49
N ASP A 101 3.01 -17.92 -0.47
CA ASP A 101 3.38 -18.65 0.75
C ASP A 101 2.17 -18.97 1.68
N GLY A 102 1.02 -19.28 1.08
CA GLY A 102 -0.23 -19.60 1.79
C GLY A 102 -1.07 -18.40 2.20
N ILE A 103 -0.68 -17.17 1.83
CA ILE A 103 -1.45 -15.96 2.15
C ILE A 103 -2.64 -15.85 1.18
N ASP A 104 -3.87 -15.85 1.72
CA ASP A 104 -5.10 -15.61 0.94
C ASP A 104 -5.29 -14.11 0.72
N LEU A 105 -4.72 -13.62 -0.39
CA LEU A 105 -4.85 -12.22 -0.79
C LEU A 105 -6.13 -12.01 -1.61
N ARG A 106 -7.03 -11.17 -1.11
CA ARG A 106 -8.27 -10.77 -1.78
C ARG A 106 -8.48 -9.27 -1.72
N TRP A 107 -9.37 -8.77 -2.56
CA TRP A 107 -9.86 -7.40 -2.42
C TRP A 107 -10.48 -7.19 -1.02
N GLY A 108 -10.04 -6.14 -0.33
CA GLY A 108 -10.47 -5.82 1.03
C GLY A 108 -9.78 -6.60 2.16
N SER A 109 -8.88 -7.54 1.86
CA SER A 109 -8.14 -8.27 2.91
C SER A 109 -6.93 -7.48 3.41
N GLY A 110 -7.16 -6.51 4.29
CA GLY A 110 -6.08 -5.62 4.79
C GLY A 110 -4.98 -6.34 5.60
N GLU A 111 -5.30 -7.43 6.32
CA GLU A 111 -4.29 -8.25 7.02
C GLU A 111 -3.33 -8.95 6.07
N ALA A 112 -3.85 -9.51 4.97
CA ALA A 112 -3.03 -10.15 3.94
C ALA A 112 -2.12 -9.11 3.25
N ALA A 113 -2.65 -7.90 3.00
CA ALA A 113 -1.87 -6.80 2.46
C ALA A 113 -0.72 -6.39 3.41
N LEU A 114 -0.96 -6.32 4.73
CA LEU A 114 0.08 -6.04 5.72
C LEU A 114 1.14 -7.15 5.75
N ALA A 115 0.72 -8.42 5.80
CA ALA A 115 1.63 -9.56 5.82
C ALA A 115 2.55 -9.59 4.58
N LEU A 116 1.99 -9.34 3.39
CA LEU A 116 2.78 -9.24 2.16
C LEU A 116 3.67 -8.01 2.13
N THR A 117 3.23 -6.86 2.66
CA THR A 117 4.07 -5.65 2.76
C THR A 117 5.30 -5.92 3.62
N VAL A 118 5.15 -6.62 4.75
CA VAL A 118 6.27 -7.05 5.60
C VAL A 118 7.21 -7.98 4.83
N LYS A 119 6.68 -8.99 4.14
CA LYS A 119 7.49 -9.90 3.32
C LYS A 119 8.24 -9.20 2.19
N MET A 120 7.61 -8.24 1.51
CA MET A 120 8.28 -7.42 0.50
C MET A 120 9.45 -6.63 1.10
N GLY A 121 9.30 -6.15 2.34
CA GLY A 121 10.35 -5.43 3.06
C GLY A 121 11.49 -6.32 3.56
N THR A 122 11.20 -7.56 3.99
CA THR A 122 12.23 -8.51 4.42
C THR A 122 12.87 -9.28 3.27
N GLY A 123 12.20 -9.35 2.12
CA GLY A 123 12.62 -10.18 0.99
C GLY A 123 12.37 -11.67 1.21
N ASP A 124 11.50 -12.04 2.17
CA ASP A 124 11.23 -13.45 2.48
C ASP A 124 10.18 -14.05 1.55
N GLY A 125 10.47 -15.25 1.03
CA GLY A 125 9.53 -16.05 0.24
C GLY A 125 8.98 -15.29 -0.98
N CYS A 126 7.65 -15.14 -1.05
CA CYS A 126 6.99 -14.40 -2.12
C CYS A 126 7.38 -12.90 -2.15
N GLY A 127 7.83 -12.36 -1.04
CA GLY A 127 8.30 -10.98 -0.92
C GLY A 127 9.54 -10.67 -1.77
N ALA A 128 10.40 -11.67 -2.02
CA ALA A 128 11.63 -11.48 -2.79
C ALA A 128 11.37 -10.99 -4.23
N TRP A 129 10.34 -11.52 -4.88
CA TRP A 129 9.99 -11.16 -6.26
C TRP A 129 8.91 -10.07 -6.31
N LEU A 130 7.97 -10.04 -5.36
CA LEU A 130 7.00 -8.94 -5.25
C LEU A 130 7.66 -7.60 -4.92
N GLY A 131 8.71 -7.59 -4.09
CA GLY A 131 9.45 -6.37 -3.70
C GLY A 131 10.10 -5.64 -4.88
N ASN A 132 10.26 -6.31 -6.03
CA ASN A 132 10.86 -5.74 -7.23
C ASN A 132 9.90 -4.90 -8.09
N GLY A 133 8.64 -4.73 -7.65
CA GLY A 133 7.62 -3.95 -8.32
C GLY A 133 6.89 -4.70 -9.42
N VAL A 134 5.70 -4.20 -9.78
CA VAL A 134 4.73 -4.84 -10.71
C VAL A 134 5.38 -5.36 -11.99
N GLN A 135 6.21 -4.56 -12.67
CA GLN A 135 6.77 -4.95 -13.96
C GLN A 135 7.66 -6.20 -13.85
N ARG A 136 8.55 -6.24 -12.85
CA ARG A 136 9.44 -7.37 -12.61
C ARG A 136 8.69 -8.56 -12.03
N ALA A 137 7.73 -8.33 -11.14
CA ALA A 137 6.87 -9.36 -10.58
C ALA A 137 6.02 -10.04 -11.67
N ALA A 138 5.46 -9.27 -12.60
CA ALA A 138 4.71 -9.81 -13.73
C ALA A 138 5.59 -10.56 -14.73
N ALA A 139 6.83 -10.09 -14.97
CA ALA A 139 7.80 -10.81 -15.79
C ALA A 139 8.22 -12.14 -15.13
N HIS A 140 8.36 -12.17 -13.81
CA HIS A 140 8.66 -13.37 -13.04
C HIS A 140 7.52 -14.40 -13.13
N LEU A 141 6.26 -13.95 -13.06
CA LEU A 141 5.09 -14.82 -13.13
C LEU A 141 4.92 -15.44 -14.53
N GLY A 142 5.25 -14.72 -15.61
CA GLY A 142 5.30 -15.26 -16.98
C GLY A 142 3.96 -15.70 -17.61
N LYS A 143 2.82 -15.52 -16.93
CA LYS A 143 1.49 -16.02 -17.34
C LYS A 143 0.63 -14.98 -18.08
N GLY A 144 1.23 -14.18 -18.98
CA GLY A 144 0.48 -13.15 -19.72
C GLY A 144 0.01 -11.96 -18.87
N SER A 145 0.56 -11.79 -17.66
CA SER A 145 0.26 -10.70 -16.73
C SER A 145 0.76 -9.33 -17.19
N THR A 146 1.38 -9.21 -18.38
CA THR A 146 2.03 -8.02 -18.94
C THR A 146 1.08 -6.85 -19.25
N THR A 147 -0.23 -7.06 -19.18
CA THR A 147 -1.27 -6.11 -19.60
C THR A 147 -2.03 -5.44 -18.45
N SER A 148 -1.43 -5.27 -17.27
CA SER A 148 -2.02 -4.38 -16.25
C SER A 148 -1.68 -2.90 -16.54
N PRO A 149 -2.62 -1.95 -16.37
CA PRO A 149 -2.43 -0.52 -16.68
C PRO A 149 -1.24 0.15 -15.97
N CYS A 150 -0.70 -0.48 -14.93
CA CYS A 150 0.40 0.01 -14.10
C CYS A 150 1.81 -0.09 -14.76
N MET A 151 1.98 -0.77 -15.91
CA MET A 151 3.32 -1.08 -16.45
C MET A 151 4.05 0.03 -17.23
N SER A 152 3.44 1.20 -17.42
CA SER A 152 4.14 2.35 -18.01
C SER A 152 5.02 3.04 -16.96
N THR A 153 6.17 2.42 -16.64
CA THR A 153 7.47 2.90 -16.09
C THR A 153 7.58 4.10 -15.13
N ALA A 154 6.49 4.62 -14.61
CA ALA A 154 6.46 5.55 -13.50
C ALA A 154 5.12 5.36 -12.80
N ALA A 155 5.14 4.93 -11.54
CA ALA A 155 4.02 5.05 -10.63
C ALA A 155 3.79 6.54 -10.31
N SER A 156 3.45 7.32 -11.33
CA SER A 156 2.74 8.58 -11.15
C SER A 156 1.30 8.22 -10.87
N PRO A 157 0.63 8.88 -9.91
CA PRO A 157 -0.82 8.84 -9.81
C PRO A 157 -1.36 9.54 -11.06
N ARG A 158 -1.40 8.81 -12.19
CA ARG A 158 -2.35 9.12 -13.25
C ARG A 158 -3.70 8.81 -12.63
N THR A 159 -4.24 9.80 -11.92
CA THR A 159 -5.68 10.00 -11.82
C THR A 159 -6.23 9.55 -13.15
N THR A 160 -7.01 8.47 -13.15
CA THR A 160 -7.79 8.07 -14.30
C THR A 160 -8.72 9.24 -14.58
N THR A 161 -8.24 10.22 -15.35
CA THR A 161 -9.01 11.36 -15.80
C THR A 161 -9.95 10.84 -16.88
N ARG A 162 -10.95 10.07 -16.44
CA ARG A 162 -12.26 10.17 -17.06
C ARG A 162 -12.64 11.62 -16.81
N ALA A 163 -12.43 12.44 -17.83
CA ALA A 163 -12.51 13.90 -17.76
C ALA A 163 -13.67 14.32 -16.86
N SER A 164 -13.39 15.11 -15.82
CA SER A 164 -14.46 15.76 -15.08
C SER A 164 -15.21 16.64 -16.09
N PRO A 165 -16.49 16.39 -16.37
CA PRO A 165 -17.25 17.37 -17.12
C PRO A 165 -17.32 18.62 -16.23
N ARG A 166 -16.76 19.72 -16.72
CA ARG A 166 -17.07 21.04 -16.17
C ARG A 166 -18.52 21.38 -16.49
#